data_AF-A0A7S1DSU8-F1
#
_entry.id   AF-A0A7S1DSU8-F1
#
_cell.length_a   1.000
_cell.length_b   1.000
_cell.length_c   1.000
_cell.angle_alpha   90.00
_cell.angle_beta   90.00
_cell.angle_gamma   90.00
#
_symmetry.space_group_name_H-M   'P 1'
#
loop_
_entity.id
_entity.type
_entity.pdbx_description
1 polymer ?
#
loop_
_entity_poly.entity_id
_entity_poly.type
_entity_poly.pdbx_seq_one_letter_code
_entity_poly.pdbx_strand_id
1 'polypeptide(L)'
;MAGVADEERVGLEDKLEEKSKELEGDQSLFELLQLCKDFANDHNLPADDCCICMCPFDDDEPYVKAICSHSFHCECLSRWIHDQRVQALDRESESPGCSSGG
;
A
#
# COMPACT_ATOMS: atom_id res chain seq x y z
N MET A 1 8.26 -0.91 7.70
CA MET A 1 8.34 -2.18 6.94
C MET A 1 7.23 -3.04 7.49
N ALA A 2 6.12 -3.20 6.77
CA ALA A 2 5.07 -4.11 7.20
C ALA A 2 5.65 -5.54 7.12
N GLY A 3 5.69 -6.24 8.26
CA GLY A 3 6.10 -7.63 8.31
C GLY A 3 4.94 -8.53 7.88
N VAL A 4 5.25 -9.70 7.32
CA VAL A 4 4.25 -10.76 7.08
C VAL A 4 3.65 -11.16 8.43
N ALA A 5 2.31 -11.15 8.56
CA ALA A 5 1.67 -11.56 9.81
C ALA A 5 1.90 -13.06 10.08
N ASP A 6 1.83 -13.46 11.35
CA ASP A 6 2.18 -14.82 11.79
C ASP A 6 1.32 -15.90 11.09
N GLU A 7 0.02 -15.64 10.90
CA GLU A 7 -0.89 -16.53 10.18
C GLU A 7 -0.51 -16.72 8.69
N GLU A 8 -0.05 -15.67 8.03
CA GLU A 8 0.38 -15.75 6.63
C GLU A 8 1.72 -16.48 6.48
N ARG A 9 2.57 -16.44 7.52
CA ARG A 9 3.81 -17.22 7.54
C ARG A 9 3.52 -18.71 7.54
N VAL A 10 2.58 -19.15 8.38
CA VAL A 10 2.17 -20.57 8.42
C VAL A 10 1.62 -21.00 7.06
N GLY A 11 0.76 -20.18 6.44
CA GLY A 11 0.22 -20.48 5.11
C GLY A 11 1.26 -20.54 4.00
N LEU A 12 2.32 -19.72 4.08
CA LEU A 12 3.45 -19.78 3.14
C LEU A 12 4.28 -21.06 3.36
N GLU A 13 4.55 -21.42 4.61
CA GLU A 13 5.31 -22.61 4.98
C GLU A 13 4.63 -23.89 4.47
N ASP A 14 3.32 -24.03 4.65
CA ASP A 14 2.55 -25.19 4.14
C ASP A 14 2.63 -25.31 2.61
N LYS A 15 2.42 -24.20 1.88
CA LYS A 15 2.49 -24.19 0.41
C LYS A 15 3.89 -24.48 -0.12
N LEU A 16 4.92 -23.98 0.57
CA LEU A 16 6.31 -24.27 0.21
C LEU A 16 6.66 -25.73 0.44
N GLU A 17 6.18 -26.33 1.54
CA GLU A 17 6.42 -27.74 1.83
C GLU A 17 5.74 -28.65 0.79
N GLU A 18 4.48 -28.38 0.46
CA GLU A 18 3.76 -29.10 -0.60
C GLU A 18 4.50 -28.97 -1.93
N LYS A 19 4.86 -27.75 -2.34
CA LYS A 19 5.55 -27.51 -3.60
C LYS A 19 6.93 -28.13 -3.64
N SER A 20 7.64 -28.15 -2.51
CA SER A 20 8.96 -28.80 -2.41
C SER A 20 8.86 -30.31 -2.62
N LYS A 21 7.81 -30.96 -2.12
CA LYS A 21 7.58 -32.40 -2.32
C LYS A 21 7.24 -32.72 -3.77
N GLU A 22 6.46 -31.87 -4.44
CA GLU A 22 6.16 -32.01 -5.87
C GLU A 22 7.41 -31.93 -6.75
N LEU A 23 8.36 -31.09 -6.36
CA LEU A 23 9.60 -30.84 -7.09
C LEU A 23 10.75 -31.77 -6.69
N GLU A 24 10.50 -32.78 -5.83
CA GLU A 24 11.55 -33.72 -5.42
C GLU A 24 12.15 -34.46 -6.62
N GLY A 25 13.46 -34.26 -6.82
CA GLY A 25 14.20 -34.83 -7.96
C GLY A 25 14.30 -33.91 -9.18
N ASP A 26 13.62 -32.76 -9.16
CA ASP A 26 13.77 -31.68 -10.13
C ASP A 26 14.73 -30.59 -9.59
N GLN A 27 15.40 -29.85 -10.47
CA GLN A 27 16.33 -28.75 -10.12
C GLN A 27 15.66 -27.37 -10.24
N SER A 28 14.35 -27.28 -10.05
CA SER A 28 13.59 -26.05 -10.26
C SER A 28 13.40 -25.23 -8.97
N LEU A 29 14.50 -24.77 -8.38
CA LEU A 29 14.49 -23.89 -7.18
C LEU A 29 13.80 -22.54 -7.47
N PHE A 30 13.73 -22.16 -8.74
CA PHE A 30 13.06 -20.95 -9.22
C PHE A 30 11.54 -20.97 -8.95
N GLU A 31 10.89 -22.12 -9.02
CA GLU A 31 9.45 -22.23 -8.78
C GLU A 31 9.08 -21.93 -7.34
N LEU A 32 9.90 -22.38 -6.38
CA LEU A 32 9.74 -22.04 -4.96
C LEU A 32 9.92 -20.53 -4.73
N LEU A 33 10.89 -19.91 -5.41
CA LEU A 33 11.11 -18.47 -5.33
C LEU A 33 9.95 -17.66 -5.92
N GLN A 34 9.37 -18.11 -7.03
CA GLN A 34 8.17 -17.47 -7.58
C GLN A 34 6.97 -17.65 -6.66
N LEU A 35 6.77 -18.84 -6.10
CA LEU A 35 5.70 -19.08 -5.13
C LEU A 35 5.81 -18.13 -3.92
N CYS A 36 7.02 -17.97 -3.35
CA CYS A 36 7.24 -17.00 -2.27
C CYS A 36 6.88 -15.58 -2.68
N LYS A 37 7.26 -15.17 -3.89
CA LYS A 37 7.04 -13.81 -4.40
C LYS A 37 5.56 -13.54 -4.66
N ASP A 38 4.88 -14.48 -5.28
CA ASP A 38 3.45 -14.38 -5.59
C ASP A 38 2.64 -14.39 -4.29
N PHE A 39 2.98 -15.29 -3.36
CA PHE A 39 2.38 -15.30 -2.03
C PHE A 39 2.60 -13.97 -1.32
N ALA A 40 3.83 -13.46 -1.27
CA ALA A 40 4.13 -12.18 -0.62
C ALA A 40 3.43 -10.98 -1.29
N ASN A 41 3.15 -11.03 -2.60
CA ASN A 41 2.36 -10.00 -3.27
C ASN A 41 0.88 -10.08 -2.90
N ASP A 42 0.31 -11.29 -2.90
CA ASP A 42 -1.09 -11.53 -2.56
C ASP A 42 -1.37 -11.25 -1.07
N HIS A 43 -0.38 -11.55 -0.24
CA HIS A 43 -0.35 -11.42 1.22
C HIS A 43 0.47 -10.21 1.70
N ASN A 44 0.76 -9.25 0.82
CA ASN A 44 1.26 -7.95 1.29
C ASN A 44 0.09 -7.26 1.98
N LEU A 45 -0.06 -7.56 3.28
CA LEU A 45 -1.16 -7.10 4.11
C LEU A 45 -1.38 -5.61 3.88
N PRO A 46 -2.65 -5.21 3.70
CA PRO A 46 -2.99 -3.80 3.70
C PRO A 46 -2.42 -3.19 4.97
N ALA A 47 -1.99 -1.92 4.91
CA ALA A 47 -2.02 -1.13 6.11
C ALA A 47 -3.46 -1.23 6.64
N ASP A 48 -3.67 -1.94 7.77
CA ASP A 48 -4.97 -2.12 8.43
C ASP A 48 -5.61 -0.77 8.79
N ASP A 49 -4.78 0.26 8.83
CA ASP A 49 -5.18 1.63 9.13
C ASP A 49 -5.07 2.54 7.91
N CYS A 50 -5.95 3.52 7.85
CA CYS A 50 -5.82 4.63 6.92
C CYS A 50 -4.50 5.36 7.14
N CYS A 51 -3.70 5.50 6.09
CA CYS A 51 -2.38 6.14 6.17
C CYS A 51 -2.42 7.65 6.49
N ILE A 52 -3.61 8.27 6.49
CA ILE A 52 -3.80 9.69 6.80
C ILE A 52 -4.18 9.88 8.28
N CYS A 53 -5.19 9.16 8.78
CA CYS A 53 -5.66 9.32 10.16
C CYS A 53 -5.10 8.28 11.14
N MET A 54 -4.45 7.23 10.64
CA MET A 54 -3.95 6.10 11.42
C MET A 54 -5.04 5.38 12.22
N CYS A 55 -6.29 5.46 11.76
CA CYS A 55 -7.41 4.71 12.32
C CYS A 55 -7.70 3.47 11.45
N PRO A 56 -8.15 2.37 12.06
CA PRO A 56 -8.60 1.19 11.34
C PRO A 56 -9.86 1.51 10.53
N PHE A 57 -10.12 0.68 9.53
CA PHE A 57 -11.36 0.74 8.74
C PHE A 57 -12.48 -0.01 9.45
N ASP A 58 -13.66 0.59 9.55
CA ASP A 58 -14.89 -0.12 9.91
C ASP A 58 -15.51 -0.82 8.69
N ASP A 59 -16.24 -1.93 8.89
CA ASP A 59 -16.84 -2.75 7.81
C ASP A 59 -17.78 -1.94 6.87
N ASP A 60 -18.38 -0.86 7.37
CA ASP A 60 -19.31 0.00 6.65
C ASP A 60 -18.67 1.28 6.07
N GLU A 61 -17.36 1.49 6.27
CA GLU A 61 -16.69 2.70 5.79
C GLU A 61 -16.07 2.53 4.40
N PRO A 62 -16.36 3.43 3.46
CA PRO A 62 -15.76 3.36 2.12
C PRO A 62 -14.28 3.73 2.18
N TYR A 63 -13.45 2.86 1.63
CA TYR A 63 -12.00 3.07 1.50
C TYR A 63 -11.50 2.82 0.08
N VAL A 64 -10.31 3.33 -0.21
CA VAL A 64 -9.61 3.12 -1.48
C VAL A 64 -8.19 2.63 -1.22
N LYS A 65 -7.78 1.62 -1.98
CA LYS A 65 -6.41 1.10 -1.99
C LYS A 65 -5.69 1.58 -3.25
N ALA A 66 -4.58 2.30 -3.08
CA ALA A 66 -3.75 2.76 -4.18
C ALA A 66 -2.92 1.61 -4.76
N ILE A 67 -2.41 1.77 -5.99
CA ILE A 67 -1.51 0.81 -6.65
C ILE A 67 -0.22 0.55 -5.87
N CYS A 68 0.18 1.48 -5.00
CA CYS A 68 1.33 1.36 -4.10
C CYS A 68 0.98 0.67 -2.77
N SER A 69 -0.18 0.02 -2.70
CA SER A 69 -0.67 -0.76 -1.55
C SER A 69 -1.00 0.03 -0.28
N HIS A 70 -1.05 1.37 -0.33
CA HIS A 70 -1.56 2.20 0.76
C HIS A 70 -3.09 2.32 0.71
N SER A 71 -3.73 2.20 1.87
CA SER A 71 -5.18 2.30 2.04
C SER A 71 -5.58 3.63 2.68
N PHE A 72 -6.71 4.19 2.26
CA PHE A 72 -7.22 5.48 2.75
C PHE A 72 -8.73 5.45 2.90
N HIS A 73 -9.28 6.05 3.97
CA HIS A 73 -10.69 6.37 4.01
C HIS A 73 -10.99 7.32 2.85
N CYS A 74 -12.10 7.10 2.14
CA CYS A 74 -12.50 7.96 1.05
C CYS A 74 -12.61 9.43 1.50
N GLU A 75 -13.11 9.68 2.72
CA GLU A 75 -13.18 11.01 3.29
C GLU A 75 -11.79 11.61 3.57
N CYS A 76 -10.89 10.86 4.20
CA CYS A 76 -9.53 11.31 4.46
C CYS A 76 -8.79 11.68 3.17
N LEU A 77 -8.89 10.83 2.15
CA LEU A 77 -8.24 11.10 0.86
C LEU A 77 -8.86 12.33 0.17
N SER A 78 -10.19 12.45 0.18
CA SER A 78 -10.89 13.58 -0.43
C SER A 78 -10.49 14.91 0.20
N ARG A 79 -10.49 14.98 1.54
CA ARG A 79 -10.06 16.18 2.29
C ARG A 79 -8.61 16.53 1.99
N TRP A 80 -7.72 15.54 2.00
CA TRP A 80 -6.31 15.76 1.71
C TRP A 80 -6.10 16.35 0.29
N ILE A 81 -6.72 15.77 -0.74
CA ILE A 81 -6.63 16.29 -2.12
C ILE A 81 -7.17 17.72 -2.22
N HIS A 82 -8.31 17.99 -1.56
CA HIS A 82 -8.90 19.31 -1.53
C HIS A 82 -7.94 20.35 -0.93
N ASP A 83 -7.35 20.04 0.23
CA ASP A 83 -6.43 20.94 0.92
C ASP A 83 -5.15 21.20 0.12
N GLN A 84 -4.62 20.16 -0.56
CA GLN A 84 -3.48 20.33 -1.47
C GLN A 84 -3.82 21.29 -2.62
N ARG A 85 -5.04 21.22 -3.17
CA ARG A 85 -5.47 22.09 -4.25
C ARG A 85 -5.67 23.53 -3.80
N VAL A 86 -6.26 23.75 -2.63
CA VAL A 86 -6.43 25.10 -2.05
C VAL A 86 -5.08 25.75 -1.81
N GLN A 87 -4.13 25.02 -1.22
CA GLN A 87 -2.77 25.53 -1.00
C GLN A 87 -2.02 25.86 -2.29
N ALA A 88 -2.27 25.11 -3.37
CA ALA A 88 -1.68 25.41 -4.67
C ALA A 88 -2.19 26.76 -5.23
N LEU A 89 -3.50 27.01 -5.15
CA LEU A 89 -4.12 28.25 -5.65
C LEU A 89 -3.70 29.48 -4.84
N ASP A 90 -3.55 29.33 -3.52
CA ASP A 90 -3.09 30.42 -2.64
C ASP A 90 -1.68 30.88 -3.04
N ARG A 91 -0.76 29.93 -3.28
CA ARG A 91 0.61 30.19 -3.73
C ARG A 91 0.70 30.87 -5.09
N GLU A 92 -0.25 30.63 -5.99
CA GLU A 92 -0.30 31.28 -7.32
C GLU A 92 -0.76 32.74 -7.24
N SER A 93 -1.61 33.05 -6.25
CA SER A 93 -2.09 34.41 -5.99
C SER A 93 -1.05 35.32 -5.33
N GLU A 94 -0.01 34.73 -4.73
CA GLU A 94 1.15 35.41 -4.14
C GLU A 94 2.31 35.62 -5.13
N SER A 95 2.02 35.83 -6.42
CA SER A 95 3.03 36.29 -7.36
C SER A 95 3.43 37.74 -7.00
N PRO A 96 4.70 38.03 -6.64
CA PRO A 96 5.08 39.38 -6.26
C PRO A 96 5.00 40.28 -7.49
N GLY A 97 4.01 41.17 -7.49
CA GLY A 97 3.92 42.25 -8.46
C GLY A 97 5.23 43.04 -8.48
N CYS A 98 5.79 43.18 -9.68
CA CYS A 98 6.90 44.06 -10.01
C CYS A 98 6.79 45.40 -9.26
N SER A 99 7.68 45.62 -8.29
CA SER A 99 7.88 46.95 -7.71
C SER A 99 8.86 47.73 -8.58
N SER A 100 8.35 48.35 -9.63
CA SER A 100 9.01 49.47 -10.30
C SER A 100 8.97 50.69 -9.36
N GLY A 101 10.04 50.92 -8.61
CA GLY A 101 10.30 52.17 -7.90
C GLY A 101 11.17 53.08 -8.76
N GLY A 102 10.74 54.34 -8.91
CA GLY A 102 11.32 55.34 -9.82
C GLY A 102 12.38 56.24 -9.21
#